data_AF-A0A7S0QB72-F1
#
_entry.id   AF-A0A7S0QB72-F1
#
_cell.length_a   1.000
_cell.length_b   1.000
_cell.length_c   1.000
_cell.angle_alpha   90.00
_cell.angle_beta   90.00
_cell.angle_gamma   90.00
#
_symmetry.space_group_name_H-M   'P 1'
#
loop_
_entity.id
_entity.type
_entity.pdbx_description
1 polymer ?
#
loop_
_entity_poly.entity_id
_entity_poly.type
_entity_poly.pdbx_seq_one_letter_code
_entity_poly.pdbx_strand_id
1 'polypeptide(L)'
;AYFDPTEATAHVDSLLLRYLGRLKESEIEERESLNRTEIQHCETQSVAPARETSRFSEAMLKEALVDMKEQIESLQYQLDQSFTKLRSEEDRRNKCEQENTDLRQQIENLSNLVKQGEISQQALQDQAALQMVRIKNLEKDLSDAKDQLAQENQARNSLQEQAGSQMIRIGCLEKELSHTKDLLMQEHHIRNSLELEVKRLASSTKILQHSTVSEYESVIHNQQRDIIRILAEKAEIERFVDLCKDKINLLEDRLQSTNHGDIALMGRLADFALRARNSLVDANAHIDNLQQQMDALRAEIPEQVRLPRSPSLSNEALERAAVLESLSR
;
A
#
# COMPACT_ATOMS: atom_id res chain seq x y z
N ALA A 1 45.05 -73.31 33.19
CA ALA A 1 45.57 -73.90 34.43
C ALA A 1 45.36 -72.88 35.53
N TYR A 2 44.31 -73.07 36.32
CA TYR A 2 43.96 -72.16 37.41
C TYR A 2 45.01 -72.33 38.52
N PHE A 3 45.78 -71.27 38.77
CA PHE A 3 46.68 -71.18 39.91
C PHE A 3 45.81 -70.78 41.10
N ASP A 4 45.58 -71.70 42.02
CA ASP A 4 44.82 -71.44 43.23
C ASP A 4 45.73 -70.67 44.22
N PRO A 5 45.48 -69.38 44.50
CA PRO A 5 46.33 -68.55 45.38
C PRO A 5 46.35 -69.07 46.83
N THR A 6 45.42 -69.96 47.19
CA THR A 6 45.34 -70.59 48.52
C THR A 6 46.38 -71.70 48.72
N GLU A 7 46.76 -72.43 47.66
CA GLU A 7 47.82 -73.46 47.75
C GLU A 7 49.22 -72.84 47.79
N ALA A 8 49.42 -71.72 47.08
CA ALA A 8 50.70 -70.99 47.08
C ALA A 8 51.01 -70.36 48.44
N THR A 9 50.00 -69.82 49.13
CA THR A 9 50.14 -69.27 50.48
C THR A 9 50.42 -70.35 51.52
N ALA A 10 49.73 -71.50 51.46
CA ALA A 10 50.00 -72.64 52.35
C ALA A 10 51.42 -73.22 52.18
N HIS A 11 51.94 -73.25 50.95
CA HIS A 11 53.30 -73.73 50.70
C HIS A 11 54.38 -72.77 51.22
N VAL A 12 54.16 -71.46 51.09
CA VAL A 12 55.04 -70.42 51.65
C VAL A 12 55.01 -70.45 53.18
N ASP A 13 53.84 -70.63 53.79
CA ASP A 13 53.70 -70.75 55.26
C ASP A 13 54.40 -72.02 55.79
N SER A 14 54.29 -73.15 55.08
CA SER A 14 55.00 -74.39 55.43
C SER A 14 56.52 -74.24 55.32
N LEU A 15 57.01 -73.51 54.31
CA LEU A 15 58.45 -73.23 54.14
C LEU A 15 58.96 -72.28 55.23
N LEU A 16 58.19 -71.25 55.59
CA LEU A 16 58.51 -70.34 56.69
C LEU A 16 58.55 -71.07 58.03
N LEU A 17 57.59 -71.96 58.32
CA LEU A 17 57.59 -72.78 59.52
C LEU A 17 58.80 -73.74 59.60
N ARG A 18 59.21 -74.36 58.48
CA ARG A 18 60.45 -75.16 58.43
C ARG A 18 61.70 -74.32 58.62
N TYR A 19 61.74 -73.11 58.07
CA TYR A 19 62.89 -72.23 58.21
C TYR A 19 63.03 -71.72 59.65
N LEU A 20 61.90 -71.36 60.28
CA LEU A 20 61.84 -71.00 61.70
C LEU A 20 62.17 -72.19 62.62
N GLY A 21 61.76 -73.40 62.26
CA GLY A 21 62.13 -74.63 62.99
C GLY A 21 63.64 -74.87 62.97
N ARG A 22 64.28 -74.77 61.80
CA ARG A 22 65.74 -74.94 61.67
C ARG A 22 66.54 -73.84 62.34
N LEU A 23 66.05 -72.60 62.35
CA LEU A 23 66.66 -71.51 63.12
C LEU A 23 66.62 -71.79 64.62
N LYS A 24 65.51 -72.33 65.15
CA LYS A 24 65.42 -72.74 66.55
C LYS A 24 66.32 -73.92 66.88
N GLU A 25 66.43 -74.93 66.00
CA GLU A 25 67.36 -76.05 66.18
C GLU A 25 68.82 -75.57 66.18
N SER A 26 69.18 -74.61 65.32
CA SER A 26 70.50 -73.99 65.31
C SER A 26 70.79 -73.20 66.59
N GLU A 27 69.83 -72.44 67.12
CA GLU A 27 69.99 -71.73 68.39
C GLU A 27 70.11 -72.71 69.58
N ILE A 28 69.44 -73.86 69.52
CA ILE A 28 69.56 -74.91 70.55
C ILE A 28 70.92 -75.60 70.46
N GLU A 29 71.39 -75.96 69.26
CA GLU A 29 72.71 -76.56 69.05
C GLU A 29 73.84 -75.61 69.48
N GLU A 30 73.71 -74.32 69.20
CA GLU A 30 74.69 -73.31 69.62
C GLU A 30 74.72 -73.18 71.14
N ARG A 31 73.55 -73.14 71.81
CA ARG A 31 73.45 -73.17 73.28
C ARG A 31 74.00 -74.46 73.90
N GLU A 32 73.75 -75.62 73.31
CA GLU A 32 74.29 -76.89 73.80
C GLU A 32 75.81 -77.02 73.55
N SER A 33 76.33 -76.38 72.50
CA SER A 33 77.78 -76.30 72.25
C SER A 33 78.45 -75.40 73.29
N LEU A 34 77.85 -74.25 73.61
CA LEU A 34 78.34 -73.33 74.64
C LEU A 34 78.35 -74.01 76.01
N ASN A 35 77.27 -74.72 76.34
CA ASN A 35 77.11 -75.40 77.62
C ASN A 35 78.11 -76.59 77.75
N ARG A 36 78.40 -77.29 76.64
CA ARG A 36 79.48 -78.30 76.62
C ARG A 36 80.87 -77.70 76.81
N THR A 37 81.13 -76.53 76.23
CA THR A 37 82.41 -75.83 76.43
C THR A 37 82.57 -75.26 77.84
N GLU A 38 81.49 -74.78 78.47
CA GLU A 38 81.50 -74.31 79.87
C GLU A 38 81.74 -75.46 80.86
N ILE A 39 81.15 -76.63 80.62
CA ILE A 39 81.35 -77.82 81.46
C ILE A 39 82.79 -78.37 81.34
N GLN A 40 83.37 -78.38 80.13
CA GLN A 40 84.77 -78.78 79.93
C GLN A 40 85.78 -77.83 80.62
N HIS A 41 85.43 -76.55 80.75
CA HIS A 41 86.27 -75.57 81.42
C HIS A 41 86.23 -75.71 82.95
N CYS A 42 85.14 -76.21 83.53
CA CYS A 42 85.01 -76.48 84.97
C CYS A 42 85.71 -77.78 85.42
N GLU A 43 85.81 -78.81 84.57
CA GLU A 43 86.43 -80.10 84.96
C GLU A 43 87.96 -80.12 84.91
N THR A 44 88.62 -79.06 84.42
CA THR A 44 90.10 -78.99 84.31
C THR A 44 90.79 -78.11 85.37
N GLN A 45 90.06 -77.51 86.31
CA GLN A 45 90.62 -76.67 87.39
C GLN A 45 90.28 -77.18 88.79
N SER A 46 90.66 -78.41 89.13
CA SER A 46 90.68 -78.83 90.54
C SER A 46 91.65 -80.00 90.76
N VAL A 47 92.94 -79.69 90.96
CA VAL A 47 93.84 -80.25 91.99
C VAL A 47 95.11 -79.37 92.00
N ALA A 48 95.28 -78.52 93.01
CA ALA A 48 96.56 -77.87 93.29
C ALA A 48 97.50 -78.82 94.05
N PRO A 49 98.83 -78.55 94.06
CA PRO A 49 99.40 -78.35 95.39
C PRO A 49 100.34 -77.14 95.50
N ALA A 50 100.40 -76.67 96.74
CA ALA A 50 101.53 -75.98 97.38
C ALA A 50 101.79 -74.51 97.04
N ARG A 51 101.24 -73.65 97.92
CA ARG A 51 101.98 -72.66 98.73
C ARG A 51 103.05 -71.86 97.97
N GLU A 52 102.59 -70.83 97.25
CA GLU A 52 103.24 -69.52 96.98
C GLU A 52 102.74 -68.88 95.67
N THR A 53 102.03 -69.64 94.82
CA THR A 53 101.36 -69.15 93.58
C THR A 53 99.89 -68.71 93.77
N SER A 54 99.32 -68.94 94.96
CA SER A 54 97.90 -68.66 95.29
C SER A 54 97.57 -67.17 95.34
N ARG A 55 98.48 -66.30 95.79
CA ARG A 55 98.27 -64.85 95.71
C ARG A 55 98.29 -64.33 94.27
N PHE A 56 99.06 -64.97 93.39
CA PHE A 56 99.24 -64.53 92.00
C PHE A 56 98.06 -64.94 91.12
N SER A 57 97.53 -66.16 91.28
CA SER A 57 96.33 -66.64 90.58
C SER A 57 95.04 -65.97 91.06
N GLU A 58 94.92 -65.70 92.36
CA GLU A 58 93.81 -64.92 92.92
C GLU A 58 93.87 -63.44 92.47
N ALA A 59 95.08 -62.87 92.34
CA ALA A 59 95.26 -61.53 91.79
C ALA A 59 94.86 -61.45 90.31
N MET A 60 95.29 -62.41 89.48
CA MET A 60 94.90 -62.50 88.06
C MET A 60 93.39 -62.65 87.85
N LEU A 61 92.70 -63.44 88.70
CA LEU A 61 91.24 -63.59 88.63
C LEU A 61 90.51 -62.32 89.10
N LYS A 62 91.03 -61.61 90.11
CA LYS A 62 90.50 -60.32 90.54
C LYS A 62 90.67 -59.25 89.46
N GLU A 63 91.80 -59.26 88.75
CA GLU A 63 92.07 -58.38 87.61
C GLU A 63 91.11 -58.68 86.45
N ALA A 64 90.93 -59.95 86.07
CA ALA A 64 89.96 -60.34 85.04
C ALA A 64 88.49 -60.00 85.40
N LEU A 65 88.13 -60.08 86.69
CA LEU A 65 86.82 -59.66 87.18
C LEU A 65 86.62 -58.15 87.10
N VAL A 66 87.67 -57.37 87.36
CA VAL A 66 87.66 -55.90 87.18
C VAL A 66 87.50 -55.57 85.70
N ASP A 67 88.27 -56.19 84.81
CA ASP A 67 88.17 -56.00 83.37
C ASP A 67 86.79 -56.37 82.81
N MET A 68 86.23 -57.51 83.24
CA MET A 68 84.89 -57.92 82.84
C MET A 68 83.81 -56.98 83.37
N LYS A 69 83.97 -56.46 84.59
CA LYS A 69 83.05 -55.48 85.15
C LYS A 69 83.11 -54.16 84.39
N GLU A 70 84.30 -53.69 84.05
CA GLU A 70 84.49 -52.51 83.18
C GLU A 70 83.90 -52.73 81.77
N GLN A 71 84.03 -53.94 81.21
CA GLN A 71 83.37 -54.29 79.95
C GLN A 71 81.85 -54.29 80.05
N ILE A 72 81.28 -54.83 81.14
CA ILE A 72 79.83 -54.82 81.37
C ILE A 72 79.33 -53.39 81.53
N GLU A 73 80.01 -52.55 82.31
CA GLU A 73 79.66 -51.14 82.49
C GLU A 73 79.77 -50.37 81.15
N SER A 74 80.80 -50.66 80.34
CA SER A 74 80.95 -50.10 78.99
C SER A 74 79.83 -50.53 78.04
N LEU A 75 79.46 -51.81 78.04
CA LEU A 75 78.37 -52.34 77.21
C LEU A 75 77.01 -51.80 77.65
N GLN A 76 76.76 -51.67 78.95
CA GLN A 76 75.55 -51.03 79.49
C GLN A 76 75.47 -49.57 79.05
N TYR A 77 76.58 -48.83 79.14
CA TYR A 77 76.65 -47.46 78.65
C TYR A 77 76.38 -47.35 77.14
N GLN A 78 76.93 -48.27 76.33
CA GLN A 78 76.64 -48.33 74.89
C GLN A 78 75.18 -48.69 74.61
N LEU A 79 74.59 -49.59 75.39
CA LEU A 79 73.19 -49.97 75.27
C LEU A 79 72.26 -48.79 75.58
N ASP A 80 72.50 -48.07 76.68
CA ASP A 80 71.75 -46.87 77.04
C ASP A 80 71.89 -45.76 75.99
N GLN A 81 73.10 -45.57 75.46
CA GLN A 81 73.33 -44.66 74.32
C GLN A 81 72.59 -45.10 73.05
N SER A 82 72.49 -46.41 72.79
CA SER A 82 71.77 -46.91 71.62
C SER A 82 70.25 -46.71 71.77
N PHE A 83 69.68 -46.95 72.96
CA PHE A 83 68.27 -46.72 73.24
C PHE A 83 67.88 -45.24 73.13
N THR A 84 68.71 -44.34 73.64
CA THR A 84 68.47 -42.90 73.50
C THR A 84 68.52 -42.44 72.05
N LYS A 85 69.49 -42.93 71.25
CA LYS A 85 69.53 -42.69 69.79
C LYS A 85 68.30 -43.25 69.09
N LEU A 86 67.91 -44.49 69.39
CA LEU A 86 66.76 -45.15 68.78
C LEU A 86 65.47 -44.38 69.04
N ARG A 87 65.27 -43.91 70.28
CA ARG A 87 64.13 -43.08 70.65
C ARG A 87 64.11 -41.74 69.91
N SER A 88 65.28 -41.10 69.75
CA SER A 88 65.38 -39.86 68.97
C SER A 88 65.07 -40.06 67.47
N GLU A 89 65.44 -41.22 66.91
CA GLU A 89 65.08 -41.58 65.52
C GLU A 89 63.60 -41.94 65.39
N GLU A 90 63.00 -42.58 66.39
CA GLU A 90 61.56 -42.83 66.42
C GLU A 90 60.76 -41.52 66.45
N ASP A 91 61.19 -40.53 67.24
CA ASP A 91 60.58 -39.19 67.25
C ASP A 91 60.74 -38.49 65.88
N ARG A 92 61.92 -38.61 65.23
CA ARG A 92 62.15 -38.08 63.88
C ARG A 92 61.25 -38.76 62.85
N ARG A 93 61.11 -40.09 62.93
CA ARG A 93 60.24 -40.87 62.06
C ARG A 93 58.78 -40.44 62.21
N ASN A 94 58.29 -40.34 63.45
CA ASN A 94 56.91 -39.91 63.74
C ASN A 94 56.64 -38.50 63.19
N LYS A 95 57.60 -37.58 63.36
CA LYS A 95 57.51 -36.24 62.78
C LYS A 95 57.47 -36.28 61.25
N CYS A 96 58.34 -37.05 60.61
CA CYS A 96 58.37 -37.20 59.16
C CYS A 96 57.09 -37.84 58.61
N GLU A 97 56.51 -38.80 59.34
CA GLU A 97 55.24 -39.44 58.98
C GLU A 97 54.08 -38.44 59.07
N GLN A 98 54.03 -37.61 60.11
CA GLN A 98 53.05 -36.52 60.21
C GLN A 98 53.20 -35.52 59.05
N GLU A 99 54.42 -35.05 58.76
CA GLU A 99 54.68 -34.15 57.63
C GLU A 99 54.25 -34.78 56.29
N ASN A 100 54.45 -36.10 56.11
CA ASN A 100 54.01 -36.81 54.91
C ASN A 100 52.48 -36.85 54.80
N THR A 101 51.77 -37.05 55.91
CA THR A 101 50.30 -36.98 55.93
C THR A 101 49.78 -35.57 55.60
N ASP A 102 50.41 -34.54 56.17
CA ASP A 102 50.05 -33.14 55.90
C ASP A 102 50.29 -32.79 54.43
N LEU A 103 51.43 -33.22 53.85
CA LEU A 103 51.74 -33.03 52.44
C LEU A 103 50.77 -33.78 51.53
N ARG A 104 50.38 -35.01 51.87
CA ARG A 104 49.35 -35.75 51.11
C ARG A 104 48.02 -35.03 51.13
N GLN A 105 47.60 -34.51 52.28
CA GLN A 105 46.37 -33.72 52.39
C GLN A 105 46.45 -32.44 51.56
N GLN A 106 47.59 -31.74 51.57
CA GLN A 106 47.80 -30.56 50.73
C GLN A 106 47.74 -30.90 49.24
N ILE A 107 48.38 -32.00 48.81
CA ILE A 107 48.33 -32.48 47.43
C ILE A 107 46.90 -32.81 47.01
N GLU A 108 46.12 -33.47 47.87
CA GLU A 108 44.71 -33.77 47.60
C GLU A 108 43.87 -32.49 47.46
N ASN A 109 44.05 -31.53 48.37
CA ASN A 109 43.37 -30.23 48.31
C ASN A 109 43.72 -29.47 47.02
N LEU A 110 45.00 -29.43 46.65
CA LEU A 110 45.47 -28.80 45.41
C LEU A 110 44.93 -29.53 44.17
N SER A 111 44.89 -30.86 44.18
CA SER A 111 44.32 -31.64 43.09
C SER A 111 42.83 -31.34 42.89
N ASN A 112 42.07 -31.22 43.98
CA ASN A 112 40.65 -30.85 43.92
C ASN A 112 40.47 -29.41 43.40
N LEU A 113 41.33 -28.48 43.79
CA LEU A 113 41.30 -27.10 43.32
C LEU A 113 41.61 -27.01 41.81
N VAL A 114 42.59 -27.78 41.32
CA VAL A 114 42.91 -27.85 39.89
C VAL A 114 41.72 -28.39 39.09
N LYS A 115 41.10 -29.48 39.55
CA LYS A 115 39.88 -30.02 38.91
C LYS A 115 38.74 -29.00 38.86
N GLN A 116 38.51 -28.25 39.93
CA GLN A 116 37.52 -27.18 39.94
C GLN A 116 37.88 -26.04 38.96
N GLY A 117 39.16 -25.70 38.87
CA GLY A 117 39.68 -24.72 37.91
C GLY A 117 39.43 -25.14 36.46
N GLU A 118 39.72 -26.40 36.12
CA GLU A 118 39.50 -26.97 34.78
C GLU A 118 38.01 -26.96 34.40
N ILE A 119 37.12 -27.34 35.32
CA ILE A 119 35.66 -27.28 35.10
C ILE A 119 35.21 -25.84 34.85
N SER A 120 35.70 -24.90 35.65
CA SER A 120 35.36 -23.48 35.51
C SER A 120 35.87 -22.89 34.19
N GLN A 121 37.08 -23.27 33.79
CA GLN A 121 37.67 -22.85 32.51
C GLN A 121 36.87 -23.38 31.32
N GLN A 122 36.47 -24.66 31.35
CA GLN A 122 35.66 -25.25 30.29
C GLN A 122 34.29 -24.56 30.18
N ALA A 123 33.63 -24.30 31.32
CA ALA A 123 32.35 -23.60 31.34
C ALA A 123 32.45 -22.18 30.74
N LEU A 124 33.52 -21.44 31.06
CA LEU A 124 33.78 -20.13 30.46
C LEU A 124 34.04 -20.22 28.95
N GLN A 125 34.74 -21.25 28.51
CA GLN A 125 35.03 -21.47 27.09
C GLN A 125 33.75 -21.81 26.30
N ASP A 126 32.87 -22.63 26.87
CA ASP A 126 31.57 -22.95 26.29
C ASP A 126 30.67 -21.72 26.23
N GLN A 127 30.67 -20.90 27.29
CA GLN A 127 29.92 -19.63 27.32
C GLN A 127 30.43 -18.64 26.26
N ALA A 128 31.74 -18.50 26.10
CA ALA A 128 32.33 -17.63 25.08
C ALA A 128 31.96 -18.10 23.66
N ALA A 129 31.98 -19.40 23.40
CA ALA A 129 31.55 -19.97 22.11
C ALA A 129 30.08 -19.66 21.80
N LEU A 130 29.18 -19.81 22.79
CA LEU A 130 27.76 -19.45 22.65
C LEU A 130 27.56 -17.95 22.37
N GLN A 131 28.30 -17.09 23.06
CA GLN A 131 28.23 -15.64 22.83
C GLN A 131 28.73 -15.27 21.43
N MET A 132 29.79 -15.91 20.94
CA MET A 132 30.31 -15.68 19.60
C MET A 132 29.29 -16.04 18.51
N VAL A 133 28.59 -17.17 18.66
CA VAL A 133 27.48 -17.55 17.76
C VAL A 133 26.35 -16.53 17.82
N ARG A 134 25.96 -16.09 19.02
CA ARG A 134 24.91 -15.09 19.20
C ARG A 134 25.27 -13.76 18.53
N ILE A 135 26.50 -13.29 18.69
CA ILE A 135 26.99 -12.05 18.06
C ILE A 135 26.92 -12.19 16.53
N LYS A 136 27.42 -13.30 15.98
CA LYS A 136 27.39 -13.55 14.53
C LYS A 136 25.96 -13.54 13.97
N ASN A 137 24.99 -14.10 14.70
CA ASN A 137 23.59 -14.05 14.29
C ASN A 137 23.02 -12.62 14.34
N LEU A 138 23.31 -11.87 15.40
CA LEU A 138 22.86 -10.47 15.52
C LEU A 138 23.49 -9.57 14.45
N GLU A 139 24.76 -9.79 14.09
CA GLU A 139 25.42 -9.07 13.00
C GLU A 139 24.75 -9.34 11.65
N LYS A 140 24.33 -10.60 11.41
CA LYS A 140 23.56 -10.96 10.23
C LYS A 140 22.19 -10.28 10.22
N ASP A 141 21.43 -10.38 11.31
CA ASP A 141 20.11 -9.76 11.43
C ASP A 141 20.19 -8.24 11.21
N LEU A 142 21.25 -7.59 11.72
CA LEU A 142 21.51 -6.16 11.53
C LEU A 142 21.85 -5.82 10.07
N SER A 143 22.55 -6.70 9.36
CA SER A 143 22.80 -6.54 7.93
C SER A 143 21.51 -6.67 7.13
N ASP A 144 20.72 -7.71 7.37
CA ASP A 144 19.45 -7.95 6.68
C ASP A 144 18.46 -6.79 6.93
N ALA A 145 18.40 -6.26 8.15
CA ALA A 145 17.58 -5.10 8.49
C ALA A 145 18.03 -3.81 7.78
N LYS A 146 19.34 -3.61 7.58
CA LYS A 146 19.85 -2.46 6.81
C LYS A 146 19.46 -2.54 5.34
N ASP A 147 19.50 -3.73 4.76
CA ASP A 147 19.11 -3.96 3.37
C ASP A 147 17.61 -3.72 3.18
N GLN A 148 16.77 -4.18 4.11
CA GLN A 148 15.34 -3.87 4.12
C GLN A 148 15.07 -2.37 4.23
N LEU A 149 15.76 -1.68 5.15
CA LEU A 149 15.64 -0.23 5.30
C LEU A 149 16.05 0.52 4.02
N ALA A 150 17.07 0.04 3.32
CA ALA A 150 17.48 0.62 2.04
C ALA A 150 16.40 0.44 0.97
N GLN A 151 15.79 -0.75 0.89
CA GLN A 151 14.69 -1.03 -0.03
C GLN A 151 13.44 -0.17 0.27
N GLU A 152 13.06 -0.05 1.54
CA GLU A 152 11.94 0.79 1.96
C GLU A 152 12.18 2.27 1.63
N ASN A 153 13.40 2.77 1.86
CA ASN A 153 13.76 4.14 1.50
C ASN A 153 13.69 4.39 0.00
N GLN A 154 14.12 3.42 -0.81
CA GLN A 154 13.99 3.51 -2.28
C GLN A 154 12.50 3.55 -2.69
N ALA A 155 11.67 2.66 -2.15
CA ALA A 155 10.23 2.64 -2.42
C ALA A 155 9.55 3.94 -1.99
N ARG A 156 9.90 4.49 -0.82
CA ARG A 156 9.39 5.77 -0.30
C ARG A 156 9.74 6.92 -1.24
N ASN A 157 10.97 6.98 -1.74
CA ASN A 157 11.41 8.02 -2.68
C ASN A 157 10.62 7.93 -4.00
N SER A 158 10.44 6.73 -4.56
CA SER A 158 9.64 6.54 -5.78
C SER A 158 8.18 6.96 -5.60
N LEU A 159 7.56 6.62 -4.45
CA LEU A 159 6.21 7.06 -4.12
C LEU A 159 6.12 8.58 -3.96
N GLN A 160 7.14 9.21 -3.38
CA GLN A 160 7.21 10.66 -3.23
C GLN A 160 7.32 11.37 -4.59
N GLU A 161 8.14 10.87 -5.51
CA GLU A 161 8.24 11.38 -6.88
C GLU A 161 6.93 11.21 -7.67
N GLN A 162 6.26 10.06 -7.50
CA GLN A 162 4.95 9.80 -8.10
C GLN A 162 3.90 10.78 -7.56
N ALA A 163 3.85 11.00 -6.25
CA ALA A 163 2.94 11.96 -5.63
C ALA A 163 3.18 13.39 -6.14
N GLY A 164 4.44 13.80 -6.27
CA GLY A 164 4.81 15.10 -6.86
C GLY A 164 4.32 15.24 -8.31
N SER A 165 4.51 14.20 -9.13
CA SER A 165 4.03 14.18 -10.52
C SER A 165 2.51 14.25 -10.62
N GLN A 166 1.79 13.54 -9.74
CA GLN A 166 0.34 13.58 -9.66
C GLN A 166 -0.18 14.96 -9.24
N MET A 167 0.48 15.61 -8.28
CA MET A 167 0.11 16.95 -7.82
C MET A 167 0.22 17.98 -8.95
N ILE A 168 1.29 17.90 -9.77
CA ILE A 168 1.43 18.75 -10.96
C ILE A 168 0.28 18.50 -11.94
N ARG A 169 -0.06 17.23 -12.21
CA ARG A 169 -1.17 16.88 -13.11
C ARG A 169 -2.52 17.38 -12.61
N ILE A 170 -2.79 17.28 -11.30
CA ILE A 170 -4.00 17.83 -10.69
C ILE A 170 -4.05 19.35 -10.90
N GLY A 171 -2.94 20.06 -10.64
CA GLY A 171 -2.88 21.51 -10.86
C GLY A 171 -3.11 21.93 -12.32
N CYS A 172 -2.67 21.12 -13.29
CA CYS A 172 -3.00 21.37 -14.70
C CYS A 172 -4.49 21.17 -15.00
N LEU A 173 -5.09 20.08 -14.51
CA LEU A 173 -6.52 19.79 -14.69
C LEU A 173 -7.40 20.85 -14.03
N GLU A 174 -7.02 21.38 -12.87
CA GLU A 174 -7.75 22.46 -12.21
C GLU A 174 -7.74 23.75 -13.04
N LYS A 175 -6.61 24.07 -13.70
CA LYS A 175 -6.52 25.22 -14.61
C LYS A 175 -7.39 25.03 -15.86
N GLU A 176 -7.35 23.84 -16.46
CA GLU A 176 -8.19 23.49 -17.61
C GLU A 176 -9.68 23.62 -17.24
N LEU A 177 -10.08 23.08 -16.10
CA LEU A 177 -11.47 23.15 -15.61
C LEU A 177 -11.92 24.58 -15.33
N SER A 178 -11.05 25.42 -14.76
CA SER A 178 -11.32 26.85 -14.60
C SER A 178 -11.54 27.53 -15.95
N HIS A 179 -10.68 27.26 -16.93
CA HIS A 179 -10.80 27.84 -18.25
C HIS A 179 -12.09 27.41 -18.97
N THR A 180 -12.46 26.13 -18.89
CA THR A 180 -13.73 25.62 -19.45
C THR A 180 -14.94 26.28 -18.79
N LYS A 181 -14.89 26.53 -17.48
CA LYS A 181 -15.97 27.23 -16.75
C LYS A 181 -16.15 28.66 -17.26
N ASP A 182 -15.06 29.39 -17.52
CA ASP A 182 -15.11 30.75 -18.05
C ASP A 182 -15.71 30.78 -19.46
N LEU A 183 -15.32 29.83 -20.33
CA LEU A 183 -15.91 29.68 -21.66
C LEU A 183 -17.42 29.38 -21.61
N LEU A 184 -17.85 28.52 -20.68
CA LEU A 184 -19.27 28.19 -20.52
C LEU A 184 -20.10 29.39 -20.02
N MET A 185 -19.52 30.22 -19.15
CA MET A 185 -20.13 31.49 -18.75
C MET A 185 -20.28 32.45 -19.94
N GLN A 186 -19.25 32.54 -20.79
CA GLN A 186 -19.29 33.37 -22.00
C GLN A 186 -20.37 32.87 -22.99
N GLU A 187 -20.44 31.57 -23.24
CA GLU A 187 -21.47 30.91 -24.03
C GLU A 187 -22.88 31.23 -23.50
N HIS A 188 -23.08 31.17 -22.18
CA HIS A 188 -24.36 31.50 -21.57
C HIS A 188 -24.74 32.97 -21.82
N HIS A 189 -23.79 33.91 -21.68
CA HIS A 189 -24.03 35.32 -21.98
C HIS A 189 -24.40 35.54 -23.44
N ILE A 190 -23.70 34.89 -24.38
CA ILE A 190 -24.00 34.97 -25.81
C ILE A 190 -25.41 34.41 -26.08
N ARG A 191 -25.75 33.24 -25.53
CA ARG A 191 -27.07 32.62 -25.69
C ARG A 191 -28.19 33.54 -25.21
N ASN A 192 -28.05 34.15 -24.04
CA ASN A 192 -29.05 35.07 -23.50
C ASN A 192 -29.20 36.32 -24.39
N SER A 193 -28.10 36.84 -24.93
CA SER A 193 -28.11 37.97 -25.85
C SER A 193 -28.85 37.63 -27.15
N LEU A 194 -28.55 36.46 -27.74
CA LEU A 194 -29.24 35.97 -28.95
C LEU A 194 -30.73 35.72 -28.70
N GLU A 195 -31.10 35.18 -27.54
CA GLU A 195 -32.52 34.97 -27.19
C GLU A 195 -33.29 36.29 -27.10
N LEU A 196 -32.69 37.32 -26.51
CA LEU A 196 -33.27 38.67 -26.47
C LEU A 196 -33.44 39.25 -27.87
N GLU A 197 -32.44 39.07 -28.73
CA GLU A 197 -32.49 39.58 -30.11
C GLU A 197 -33.55 38.84 -30.95
N VAL A 198 -33.69 37.53 -30.78
CA VAL A 198 -34.77 36.75 -31.40
C VAL A 198 -36.14 37.25 -30.95
N LYS A 199 -36.34 37.52 -29.64
CA LYS A 199 -37.59 38.09 -29.13
C LYS A 199 -37.87 39.48 -29.70
N ARG A 200 -36.83 40.31 -29.84
CA ARG A 200 -36.92 41.65 -30.45
C ARG A 200 -37.34 41.57 -31.92
N LEU A 201 -36.69 40.70 -32.69
CA LEU A 201 -37.00 40.49 -34.10
C LEU A 201 -38.41 39.92 -34.28
N ALA A 202 -38.82 38.92 -33.49
CA ALA A 202 -40.18 38.37 -33.53
C ALA A 202 -41.25 39.45 -33.26
N SER A 203 -41.01 40.34 -32.30
CA SER A 203 -41.90 41.46 -32.01
C SER A 203 -41.96 42.45 -33.17
N SER A 204 -40.81 42.78 -33.77
CA SER A 204 -40.73 43.65 -34.96
C SER A 204 -41.47 43.05 -36.16
N THR A 205 -41.30 41.75 -36.42
CA THR A 205 -42.00 41.04 -37.49
C THR A 205 -43.51 41.06 -37.28
N LYS A 206 -43.99 40.85 -36.05
CA LYS A 206 -45.42 40.93 -35.73
C LYS A 206 -45.99 42.32 -36.00
N ILE A 207 -45.25 43.38 -35.67
CA ILE A 207 -45.66 44.77 -35.94
C ILE A 207 -45.73 45.02 -37.45
N LEU A 208 -44.70 44.63 -38.20
CA LEU A 208 -44.66 44.81 -39.65
C LEU A 208 -45.80 44.06 -40.34
N GLN A 209 -46.06 42.80 -39.95
CA GLN A 209 -47.18 42.02 -40.48
C GLN A 209 -48.52 42.68 -40.22
N HIS A 210 -48.75 43.24 -39.03
CA HIS A 210 -50.00 43.94 -38.75
C HIS A 210 -50.11 45.25 -39.58
N SER A 211 -49.03 46.01 -39.71
CA SER A 211 -49.01 47.23 -40.52
C SER A 211 -49.35 46.93 -41.98
N THR A 212 -48.68 45.94 -42.58
CA THR A 212 -48.91 45.58 -43.97
C THR A 212 -50.32 45.05 -44.20
N VAL A 213 -50.83 44.18 -43.32
CA VAL A 213 -52.23 43.72 -43.39
C VAL A 213 -53.21 44.90 -43.29
N SER A 214 -53.00 45.83 -42.36
CA SER A 214 -53.86 47.01 -42.20
C SER A 214 -53.82 47.94 -43.42
N GLU A 215 -52.65 48.11 -44.04
CA GLU A 215 -52.49 48.88 -45.28
C GLU A 215 -53.25 48.22 -46.43
N TYR A 216 -53.11 46.91 -46.61
CA TYR A 216 -53.84 46.16 -47.63
C TYR A 216 -55.35 46.19 -47.41
N GLU A 217 -55.82 46.03 -46.17
CA GLU A 217 -57.25 46.14 -45.83
C GLU A 217 -57.81 47.52 -46.16
N SER A 218 -57.06 48.59 -45.86
CA SER A 218 -57.44 49.96 -46.21
C SER A 218 -57.57 50.17 -47.72
N VAL A 219 -56.61 49.67 -48.50
CA VAL A 219 -56.64 49.73 -49.98
C VAL A 219 -57.85 48.97 -50.51
N ILE A 220 -58.07 47.74 -50.05
CA ILE A 220 -59.21 46.91 -50.47
C ILE A 220 -60.54 47.62 -50.13
N HIS A 221 -60.68 48.18 -48.93
CA HIS A 221 -61.90 48.90 -48.54
C HIS A 221 -62.15 50.16 -49.36
N ASN A 222 -61.10 50.92 -49.71
CA ASN A 222 -61.24 52.09 -50.57
C ASN A 222 -61.64 51.68 -52.00
N GLN A 223 -60.98 50.67 -52.57
CA GLN A 223 -61.35 50.11 -53.88
C GLN A 223 -62.80 49.58 -53.90
N GLN A 224 -63.22 48.87 -52.86
CA GLN A 224 -64.60 48.40 -52.72
C GLN A 224 -65.59 49.57 -52.70
N ARG A 225 -65.28 50.65 -51.98
CA ARG A 225 -66.12 51.86 -51.93
C ARG A 225 -66.26 52.49 -53.31
N ASP A 226 -65.17 52.62 -54.05
CA ASP A 226 -65.18 53.18 -55.40
C ASP A 226 -65.98 52.32 -56.38
N ILE A 227 -65.82 50.99 -56.34
CA ILE A 227 -66.62 50.06 -57.15
C ILE A 227 -68.11 50.19 -56.84
N ILE A 228 -68.51 50.26 -55.56
CA ILE A 228 -69.91 50.45 -55.17
C ILE A 228 -70.47 51.77 -55.72
N ARG A 229 -69.68 52.86 -55.66
CA ARG A 229 -70.08 54.16 -56.23
C ARG A 229 -70.31 54.06 -57.74
N ILE A 230 -69.37 53.45 -58.47
CA ILE A 230 -69.49 53.30 -59.93
C ILE A 230 -70.69 52.42 -60.29
N LEU A 231 -70.93 51.33 -59.56
CA LEU A 231 -72.11 50.47 -59.76
C LEU A 231 -73.42 51.23 -59.55
N ALA A 232 -73.49 52.09 -58.53
CA ALA A 232 -74.67 52.91 -58.28
C ALA A 232 -74.92 53.91 -59.43
N GLU A 233 -73.87 54.60 -59.89
CA GLU A 233 -73.94 55.55 -61.00
C GLU A 233 -74.33 54.87 -62.31
N LYS A 234 -73.73 53.71 -62.61
CA LYS A 234 -74.09 52.89 -63.77
C LYS A 234 -75.57 52.49 -63.73
N ALA A 235 -76.07 52.05 -62.58
CA ALA A 235 -77.48 51.66 -62.43
C ALA A 235 -78.44 52.85 -62.62
N GLU A 236 -78.07 54.06 -62.22
CA GLU A 236 -78.87 55.27 -62.48
C GLU A 236 -78.94 55.60 -63.97
N ILE A 237 -77.80 55.51 -64.67
CA ILE A 237 -77.74 55.76 -66.12
C ILE A 237 -78.49 54.67 -66.89
N GLU A 238 -78.36 53.40 -66.49
CA GLU A 238 -79.13 52.30 -67.09
C GLU A 238 -80.64 52.54 -66.98
N ARG A 239 -81.13 53.00 -65.82
CA ARG A 239 -82.55 53.39 -65.65
C ARG A 239 -82.93 54.55 -66.58
N PHE A 240 -82.06 55.53 -66.77
CA PHE A 240 -82.29 56.64 -67.69
C PHE A 240 -82.32 56.16 -69.15
N VAL A 241 -81.40 55.29 -69.54
CA VAL A 241 -81.33 54.65 -70.86
C VAL A 241 -82.61 53.88 -71.15
N ASP A 242 -83.10 53.09 -70.19
CA ASP A 242 -84.35 52.33 -70.36
C ASP A 242 -85.56 53.25 -70.50
N LEU A 243 -85.65 54.32 -69.69
CA LEU A 243 -86.70 55.34 -69.83
C LEU A 243 -86.65 56.03 -71.21
N CYS A 244 -85.45 56.34 -71.71
CA CYS A 244 -85.26 56.91 -73.04
C CYS A 244 -85.69 55.94 -74.14
N LYS A 245 -85.34 54.65 -74.05
CA LYS A 245 -85.79 53.61 -75.00
C LYS A 245 -87.30 53.50 -75.02
N ASP A 246 -87.96 53.42 -73.86
CA ASP A 246 -89.41 53.35 -73.76
C ASP A 246 -90.08 54.56 -74.42
N LYS A 247 -89.51 55.75 -74.23
CA LYS A 247 -90.03 57.00 -74.81
C LYS A 247 -89.79 57.09 -76.32
N ILE A 248 -88.65 56.60 -76.81
CA ILE A 248 -88.36 56.47 -78.24
C ILE A 248 -89.34 55.49 -78.88
N ASN A 249 -89.53 54.31 -78.30
CA ASN A 249 -90.47 53.31 -78.80
C ASN A 249 -91.90 53.88 -78.88
N LEU A 250 -92.36 54.58 -77.83
CA LEU A 250 -93.67 55.25 -77.84
C LEU A 250 -93.79 56.31 -78.94
N LEU A 251 -92.71 57.04 -79.23
CA LEU A 251 -92.69 58.05 -80.29
C LEU A 251 -92.65 57.42 -81.68
N GLU A 252 -91.92 56.32 -81.85
CA GLU A 252 -91.89 55.53 -83.09
C GLU A 252 -93.27 54.92 -83.38
N ASP A 253 -93.93 54.33 -82.39
CA ASP A 253 -95.31 53.82 -82.49
C ASP A 253 -96.29 54.95 -82.89
N ARG A 254 -96.15 56.13 -82.27
CA ARG A 254 -96.98 57.30 -82.61
C ARG A 254 -96.73 57.80 -84.03
N LEU A 255 -95.46 57.85 -84.47
CA LEU A 255 -95.06 58.21 -85.83
C LEU A 255 -95.65 57.26 -86.87
N GLN A 256 -95.69 55.95 -86.58
CA GLN A 256 -96.31 54.94 -87.44
C GLN A 256 -97.84 55.07 -87.51
N SER A 257 -98.47 55.56 -86.43
CA SER A 257 -99.94 55.75 -86.34
C SER A 257 -100.46 57.07 -86.94
N THR A 258 -99.59 58.05 -87.21
CA THR A 258 -99.99 59.36 -87.75
C THR A 258 -100.22 59.31 -89.27
N ASN A 259 -101.45 59.61 -89.69
CA ASN A 259 -101.78 59.83 -91.11
C ASN A 259 -100.92 60.96 -91.70
N HIS A 260 -100.41 60.75 -92.92
CA HIS A 260 -99.34 61.51 -93.60
C HIS A 260 -99.63 63.00 -93.92
N GLY A 261 -100.62 63.62 -93.26
CA GLY A 261 -101.10 64.97 -93.57
C GLY A 261 -100.38 66.12 -92.85
N ASP A 262 -99.68 65.89 -91.72
CA ASP A 262 -99.09 66.96 -90.91
C ASP A 262 -97.55 66.87 -90.84
N ILE A 263 -96.92 67.29 -91.94
CA ILE A 263 -95.46 67.24 -92.17
C ILE A 263 -94.68 67.99 -91.07
N ALA A 264 -95.24 69.07 -90.52
CA ALA A 264 -94.60 69.87 -89.47
C ALA A 264 -94.56 69.15 -88.11
N LEU A 265 -95.55 68.30 -87.82
CA LEU A 265 -95.55 67.46 -86.61
C LEU A 265 -94.57 66.30 -86.77
N MET A 266 -94.55 65.65 -87.95
CA MET A 266 -93.60 64.58 -88.29
C MET A 266 -92.14 65.03 -88.19
N GLY A 267 -91.80 66.23 -88.70
CA GLY A 267 -90.45 66.79 -88.60
C GLY A 267 -90.00 67.03 -87.16
N ARG A 268 -90.89 67.57 -86.30
CA ARG A 268 -90.58 67.78 -84.87
C ARG A 268 -90.44 66.48 -84.09
N LEU A 269 -91.26 65.47 -84.41
CA LEU A 269 -91.15 64.14 -83.82
C LEU A 269 -89.86 63.44 -84.26
N ALA A 270 -89.48 63.55 -85.54
CA ALA A 270 -88.23 63.02 -86.06
C ALA A 270 -87.00 63.70 -85.42
N ASP A 271 -86.98 65.04 -85.33
CA ASP A 271 -85.92 65.78 -84.66
C ASP A 271 -85.80 65.40 -83.17
N PHE A 272 -86.93 65.22 -82.48
CA PHE A 272 -86.93 64.79 -81.09
C PHE A 272 -86.39 63.36 -80.95
N ALA A 273 -86.81 62.43 -81.81
CA ALA A 273 -86.30 61.06 -81.84
C ALA A 273 -84.79 61.01 -82.13
N LEU A 274 -84.30 61.86 -83.03
CA LEU A 274 -82.88 61.96 -83.38
C LEU A 274 -82.04 62.49 -82.22
N ARG A 275 -82.54 63.51 -81.50
CA ARG A 275 -81.91 64.00 -80.25
C ARG A 275 -81.91 62.96 -79.15
N ALA A 276 -83.03 62.26 -78.95
CA ALA A 276 -83.14 61.19 -77.96
C ALA A 276 -82.19 60.02 -78.27
N ARG A 277 -82.04 59.67 -79.55
CA ARG A 277 -81.11 58.65 -80.01
C ARG A 277 -79.65 59.06 -79.81
N ASN A 278 -79.30 60.32 -80.04
CA ASN A 278 -77.96 60.83 -79.75
C ASN A 278 -77.67 60.80 -78.24
N SER A 279 -78.62 61.24 -77.40
CA SER A 279 -78.49 61.13 -75.94
C SER A 279 -78.36 59.68 -75.44
N LEU A 280 -78.98 58.72 -76.14
CA LEU A 280 -78.83 57.30 -75.82
C LEU A 280 -77.42 56.77 -76.16
N VAL A 281 -76.84 57.22 -77.29
CA VAL A 281 -75.46 56.88 -77.67
C VAL A 281 -74.48 57.44 -76.65
N ASP A 282 -74.66 58.69 -76.22
CA ASP A 282 -73.82 59.32 -75.20
C ASP A 282 -73.93 58.60 -73.84
N ALA A 283 -75.16 58.21 -73.45
CA ALA A 283 -75.38 57.47 -72.21
C ALA A 283 -74.75 56.05 -72.25
N ASN A 284 -74.84 55.35 -73.37
CA ASN A 284 -74.19 54.05 -73.54
C ASN A 284 -72.66 54.17 -73.53
N ALA A 285 -72.10 55.20 -74.17
CA ALA A 285 -70.66 55.48 -74.10
C ALA A 285 -70.20 55.77 -72.66
N HIS A 286 -71.04 56.43 -71.86
CA HIS A 286 -70.77 56.65 -70.44
C HIS A 286 -70.80 55.33 -69.63
N ILE A 287 -71.77 54.44 -69.90
CA ILE A 287 -71.82 53.10 -69.29
C ILE A 287 -70.56 52.30 -69.62
N ASP A 288 -70.10 52.31 -70.87
CA ASP A 288 -68.88 51.60 -71.29
C ASP A 288 -67.62 52.17 -70.60
N ASN A 289 -67.55 53.49 -70.41
CA ASN A 289 -66.47 54.13 -69.66
C ASN A 289 -66.49 53.72 -68.18
N LEU A 290 -67.65 53.76 -67.53
CA LEU A 290 -67.79 53.29 -66.14
C LEU A 290 -67.43 51.80 -66.00
N GLN A 291 -67.76 50.97 -67.00
CA GLN A 291 -67.38 49.57 -67.03
C GLN A 291 -65.85 49.39 -67.13
N GLN A 292 -65.17 50.15 -68.00
CA GLN A 292 -63.71 50.13 -68.10
C GLN A 292 -63.04 50.59 -66.79
N GLN A 293 -63.58 51.61 -66.12
CA GLN A 293 -63.05 52.07 -64.82
C GLN A 293 -63.19 50.99 -63.74
N MET A 294 -64.32 50.27 -63.71
CA MET A 294 -64.49 49.13 -62.80
C MET A 294 -63.50 47.99 -63.09
N ASP A 295 -63.28 47.67 -64.36
CA ASP A 295 -62.38 46.58 -64.74
C ASP A 295 -60.91 46.95 -64.46
N ALA A 296 -60.54 48.23 -64.61
CA ALA A 296 -59.23 48.76 -64.18
C ALA A 296 -59.04 48.63 -62.65
N LEU A 297 -60.03 49.06 -61.85
CA LEU A 297 -59.98 48.93 -60.38
C LEU A 297 -59.92 47.46 -59.92
N ARG A 298 -60.55 46.54 -60.66
CA ARG A 298 -60.47 45.09 -60.38
C ARG A 298 -59.13 44.48 -60.79
N ALA A 299 -58.52 44.98 -61.88
CA ALA A 299 -57.20 44.55 -62.32
C ALA A 299 -56.06 45.09 -61.44
N GLU A 300 -56.28 46.24 -60.79
CA GLU A 300 -55.37 46.79 -59.77
C GLU A 300 -55.43 46.06 -58.43
N ILE A 301 -56.32 45.08 -58.24
CA ILE A 301 -56.20 44.13 -57.13
C ILE A 301 -54.91 43.36 -57.40
N PRO A 302 -53.84 43.55 -56.61
CA PRO A 302 -52.59 42.86 -56.86
C PRO A 302 -52.83 41.35 -56.87
N GLU A 303 -52.22 40.62 -57.80
CA GLU A 303 -52.18 39.14 -57.78
C GLU A 303 -51.65 38.58 -56.44
N GLN A 304 -51.10 39.44 -55.58
CA GLN A 304 -50.62 39.22 -54.23
C GLN A 304 -51.72 39.11 -53.16
N VAL A 305 -52.99 39.40 -53.49
CA VAL A 305 -54.16 39.14 -52.60
C VAL A 305 -54.61 37.67 -52.65
N ARG A 306 -54.07 36.86 -53.57
CA ARG A 306 -53.91 35.43 -53.25
C ARG A 306 -52.89 35.39 -52.13
N LEU A 307 -53.41 35.26 -50.89
CA LEU A 307 -52.68 34.87 -49.69
C LEU A 307 -51.34 34.24 -50.07
N PRO A 308 -50.18 34.64 -49.48
CA PRO A 308 -49.08 33.71 -49.47
C PRO A 308 -49.65 32.43 -48.87
N ARG A 309 -49.88 31.41 -49.70
CA ARG A 309 -49.94 30.03 -49.22
C ARG A 309 -48.69 29.98 -48.38
N SER A 310 -48.91 29.87 -47.07
CA SER A 310 -47.90 29.76 -46.03
C SER A 310 -46.62 29.24 -46.68
N PRO A 311 -45.49 29.96 -46.65
CA PRO A 311 -44.25 29.27 -46.95
C PRO A 311 -44.24 28.12 -45.97
N SER A 312 -44.52 26.92 -46.48
CA SER A 312 -44.20 25.67 -45.82
C SER A 312 -42.78 25.92 -45.37
N LEU A 313 -42.59 26.05 -44.06
CA LEU A 313 -41.29 26.15 -43.41
C LEU A 313 -40.39 25.24 -44.24
N SER A 314 -39.49 25.85 -45.01
CA SER A 314 -38.68 25.11 -45.96
C SER A 314 -38.00 24.03 -45.14
N ASN A 315 -37.76 22.86 -45.73
CA ASN A 315 -37.07 21.77 -45.06
C ASN A 315 -35.78 22.23 -44.33
N GLU A 316 -35.18 23.37 -44.72
CA GLU A 316 -34.09 24.03 -44.00
C GLU A 316 -34.42 24.53 -42.58
N ALA A 317 -35.63 25.02 -42.28
CA ALA A 317 -35.99 25.45 -40.92
C ALA A 317 -36.18 24.24 -39.99
N LEU A 318 -36.72 23.15 -40.52
CA LEU A 318 -36.85 21.85 -39.84
C LEU A 318 -35.50 21.14 -39.70
N GLU A 319 -34.62 21.21 -40.70
CA GLU A 319 -33.24 20.70 -40.62
C GLU A 319 -32.40 21.51 -39.65
N ARG A 320 -32.53 22.84 -39.61
CA ARG A 320 -31.80 23.68 -38.62
C ARG A 320 -32.28 23.43 -37.19
N ALA A 321 -33.58 23.18 -36.99
CA ALA A 321 -34.11 22.78 -35.69
C ALA A 321 -33.60 21.38 -35.28
N ALA A 322 -33.57 20.41 -36.20
CA ALA A 322 -33.04 19.07 -35.95
C ALA A 322 -31.52 19.07 -35.65
N VAL A 323 -30.74 19.92 -36.32
CA VAL A 323 -29.30 20.10 -36.05
C VAL A 323 -29.09 20.72 -34.66
N LEU A 324 -29.88 21.71 -34.26
CA LEU A 324 -29.79 22.30 -32.91
C LEU A 324 -30.22 21.32 -31.81
N GLU A 325 -31.20 20.46 -32.07
CA GLU A 325 -31.62 19.42 -31.12
C GLU A 325 -30.58 18.28 -31.00
N SER A 326 -29.82 18.01 -32.07
CA SER A 326 -28.69 17.06 -32.05
C SER A 326 -27.45 17.59 -31.33
N LEU A 327 -27.24 18.91 -31.29
CA LEU A 327 -26.15 19.56 -30.54
C LEU A 327 -26.48 19.76 -29.05
N SER A 328 -27.73 19.56 -28.66
CA SER A 328 -28.21 19.66 -27.28
C SER A 328 -28.18 18.33 -26.50
N ARG A 329 -27.93 17.20 -27.18
CA ARG A 329 -27.76 15.87 -26.55
C ARG A 329 -26.30 15.48 -26.47
#